data_AF-A0A6A0A9Z2-F1
#
_entry.id   AF-A0A6A0A9Z2-F1
#
_cell.length_a   1.000
_cell.length_b   1.000
_cell.length_c   1.000
_cell.angle_alpha   90.00
_cell.angle_beta   90.00
_cell.angle_gamma   90.00
#
_symmetry.space_group_name_H-M   'P 1'
#
loop_
_entity.id
_entity.type
_entity.pdbx_description
1 polymer ?
#
loop_
_entity_poly.entity_id
_entity_poly.type
_entity_poly.pdbx_seq_one_letter_code
_entity_poly.pdbx_strand_id
1 'polypeptide(L)'
;MVLRSLPPYLCLSLQRFVYDQRKGDKVKVADRFGFPMLLDLPCLLASVAGDDGHSSMVQGPQGQAVGPYQLMAVLLHKGPSTSRGHY
;
A
#
# COMPACT_ATOMS: atom_id res chain seq x y z
N MET A 1 7.97 13.74 0.65
CA MET A 1 7.85 13.03 -0.65
C MET A 1 6.36 13.00 -0.97
N VAL A 2 5.95 13.46 -2.15
CA VAL A 2 4.52 13.52 -2.55
C VAL A 2 4.35 12.68 -3.82
N LEU A 3 3.27 11.89 -3.89
CA LEU A 3 2.91 11.13 -5.08
C LEU A 3 2.45 12.10 -6.17
N ARG A 4 3.12 12.09 -7.33
CA ARG A 4 2.83 13.00 -8.45
C ARG A 4 1.83 12.44 -9.46
N SER A 5 1.72 11.13 -9.52
CA SER A 5 0.80 10.42 -10.41
C SER A 5 0.49 9.06 -9.82
N LEU A 6 -0.59 8.45 -10.31
CA LEU A 6 -1.04 7.13 -9.87
C LEU A 6 -1.07 6.14 -11.05
N PRO A 7 -0.50 4.93 -10.91
CA PRO A 7 -0.45 3.95 -11.98
C PRO A 7 -1.81 3.27 -12.20
N PRO A 8 -2.12 2.73 -13.38
CA PRO A 8 -3.36 1.98 -13.59
C PRO A 8 -3.46 0.72 -12.70
N TYR A 9 -2.31 0.12 -12.34
CA TYR A 9 -2.22 -0.97 -11.38
C TYR A 9 -1.35 -0.54 -10.20
N LEU A 10 -1.94 -0.57 -8.99
CA LEU A 10 -1.25 -0.23 -7.76
C LEU A 10 -0.81 -1.50 -7.02
N CYS A 11 0.51 -1.67 -6.87
CA CYS A 11 1.08 -2.76 -6.08
C CYS A 11 1.50 -2.23 -4.70
N LEU A 12 0.79 -2.65 -3.65
CA LEU A 12 1.14 -2.33 -2.26
C LEU A 12 1.89 -3.51 -1.62
N SER A 13 3.14 -3.29 -1.22
CA SER A 13 3.94 -4.28 -0.50
C SER A 13 3.88 -4.05 1.00
N LEU A 14 3.21 -4.94 1.73
CA LEU A 14 3.15 -4.88 3.19
C LEU A 14 4.51 -5.32 3.77
N GLN A 15 5.21 -4.39 4.41
CA GLN A 15 6.49 -4.66 5.06
C GLN A 15 6.32 -5.46 6.36
N ARG A 16 6.10 -6.77 6.23
CA ARG A 16 5.84 -7.69 7.35
C ARG A 16 7.07 -8.37 7.93
N PHE A 17 8.27 -7.92 7.60
CA PHE A 17 9.50 -8.50 8.16
C PHE A 17 10.38 -7.39 8.71
N VAL A 18 10.61 -7.44 10.01
CA VAL A 18 11.39 -6.45 10.75
C VAL A 18 12.52 -7.13 11.50
N TYR A 19 13.62 -6.43 11.75
CA TYR A 19 14.71 -6.97 12.55
C TYR A 19 14.43 -6.77 14.04
N ASP A 20 14.39 -7.86 14.81
CA ASP A 20 14.26 -7.82 16.27
C ASP A 20 15.65 -7.88 16.90
N GLN A 21 16.11 -6.74 17.39
CA GLN A 21 17.42 -6.59 18.04
C GLN A 21 17.61 -7.54 19.24
N ARG A 22 16.54 -7.86 19.98
CA ARG A 22 16.62 -8.73 21.16
C ARG A 22 16.85 -10.19 20.78
N LYS A 23 16.31 -10.60 19.63
CA LYS A 23 16.48 -11.95 19.07
C LYS A 23 17.68 -12.08 18.14
N GLY A 24 18.19 -10.96 17.65
CA GLY A 24 19.27 -10.93 16.65
C GLY A 24 18.84 -11.49 15.29
N ASP A 25 17.54 -11.44 14.96
CA ASP A 25 17.00 -12.08 13.75
C ASP A 25 15.82 -11.29 13.15
N LYS A 26 15.50 -11.56 11.87
CA LYS A 26 14.31 -11.04 11.19
C LYS A 26 13.07 -11.80 11.63
N VAL A 27 12.12 -11.07 12.19
CA VAL A 27 10.83 -11.61 12.64
C VAL A 27 9.71 -11.18 11.69
N LYS A 28 8.72 -12.06 11.52
CA LYS A 28 7.50 -11.75 10.79
C LYS A 28 6.52 -11.00 11.70
N VAL A 29 6.05 -9.85 11.25
CA VAL A 29 4.97 -9.08 11.88
C VAL A 29 3.64 -9.77 11.56
N ALA A 30 3.07 -10.42 12.56
CA ALA A 30 1.86 -11.24 12.43
C ALA A 30 0.58 -10.48 12.78
N ASP A 31 0.67 -9.20 13.14
CA ASP A 31 -0.48 -8.38 13.48
C ASP A 31 -1.52 -8.37 12.36
N ARG A 32 -2.79 -8.45 12.79
CA ARG A 32 -3.93 -8.42 11.88
C ARG A 32 -3.95 -7.07 11.15
N PHE A 33 -4.12 -7.14 9.84
CA PHE A 33 -4.25 -5.96 8.98
C PHE A 33 -5.47 -6.16 8.10
N GLY A 34 -6.36 -5.17 8.07
CA GLY A 34 -7.47 -5.12 7.14
C GLY A 34 -7.08 -4.33 5.89
N PHE A 35 -7.57 -4.75 4.74
CA PHE A 35 -7.46 -3.99 3.49
C PHE A 35 -8.84 -3.96 2.81
N PRO A 36 -9.21 -2.83 2.19
CA PRO A 36 -10.52 -2.69 1.57
C PRO A 36 -10.57 -3.43 0.22
N MET A 37 -11.78 -3.76 -0.24
CA MET A 37 -12.01 -4.23 -1.61
C MET A 37 -11.95 -3.09 -2.64
N LEU A 38 -12.26 -1.86 -2.20
CA LEU A 38 -12.22 -0.64 -2.99
C LEU A 38 -11.41 0.42 -2.25
N LEU A 39 -10.35 0.95 -2.88
CA LEU A 39 -9.45 1.95 -2.30
C LEU A 39 -9.58 3.27 -3.06
N ASP A 40 -10.20 4.26 -2.43
CA ASP A 40 -10.21 5.65 -2.92
C ASP A 40 -8.92 6.38 -2.50
N LEU A 41 -7.86 6.10 -3.25
CA LEU A 41 -6.55 6.69 -3.00
C LEU A 41 -6.50 8.20 -3.26
N PRO A 42 -7.15 8.75 -4.31
CA PRO A 42 -7.23 10.20 -4.50
C PRO A 42 -7.83 10.94 -3.28
N CYS A 43 -8.95 10.46 -2.74
CA CYS A 43 -9.57 11.05 -1.55
C CYS A 43 -8.62 10.97 -0.34
N LEU A 44 -7.97 9.83 -0.13
CA LEU A 44 -7.00 9.65 0.95
C LEU A 44 -5.83 10.65 0.82
N LEU A 45 -5.27 10.82 -0.37
CA LEU A 45 -4.16 11.74 -0.60
C LEU A 45 -4.54 13.21 -0.40
N ALA A 46 -5.73 13.60 -0.86
CA ALA A 46 -6.26 14.95 -0.64
C ALA A 46 -6.40 15.26 0.87
N SER A 47 -6.94 14.31 1.65
CA SER A 47 -7.11 14.48 3.10
C SER A 47 -5.78 14.63 3.85
N VAL A 48 -4.73 13.94 3.41
CA VAL A 48 -3.39 13.99 4.03
C VAL A 48 -2.64 15.26 3.63
N ALA A 49 -2.89 15.79 2.44
CA ALA A 49 -2.24 17.00 1.95
C ALA A 49 -2.75 18.29 2.62
N GLY A 50 -3.84 18.21 3.43
CA GLY A 50 -4.46 19.40 4.02
C GLY A 50 -4.96 20.38 2.96
N ASP A 51 -5.35 19.85 1.80
CA ASP A 51 -5.69 20.66 0.65
C ASP A 51 -7.18 21.06 0.68
N ASP A 52 -7.44 22.36 0.71
CA ASP A 52 -8.76 22.99 0.85
C ASP A 52 -9.62 22.91 -0.44
N GLY A 53 -9.39 21.89 -1.28
CA GLY A 53 -10.11 21.67 -2.52
C GLY A 53 -9.60 22.46 -3.72
N HIS A 54 -8.28 22.77 -3.78
CA HIS A 54 -7.69 23.50 -4.91
C HIS A 54 -6.41 22.92 -5.53
N SER A 55 -5.88 21.79 -5.04
CA SER A 55 -4.65 21.21 -5.61
C SER A 55 -4.92 20.16 -6.68
N SER A 56 -4.20 20.35 -7.79
CA SER A 56 -3.91 19.44 -8.90
C SER A 56 -4.42 18.01 -8.70
N MET A 57 -5.50 17.67 -9.40
CA MET A 57 -5.99 16.31 -9.51
C MET A 57 -4.81 15.37 -9.71
N VAL A 58 -4.67 14.34 -8.85
CA VAL A 58 -3.63 13.35 -9.05
C VAL A 58 -3.95 12.63 -10.35
N GLN A 59 -3.16 12.93 -11.38
CA GLN A 59 -3.40 12.44 -12.72
C GLN A 59 -2.82 11.04 -12.89
N GLY A 60 -3.48 10.25 -13.74
CA GLY A 60 -2.91 9.03 -14.27
C GLY A 60 -1.70 9.33 -15.16
N PRO A 61 -1.01 8.29 -15.65
CA PRO A 61 0.21 8.46 -16.45
C PRO A 61 -0.01 9.24 -17.75
N GLN A 62 -1.27 9.39 -18.19
CA GLN A 62 -1.69 10.09 -19.41
C GLN A 62 -2.60 11.30 -19.13
N GLY A 63 -2.58 11.86 -17.91
CA GLY A 63 -3.42 13.03 -17.57
C GLY A 63 -4.89 12.71 -17.28
N GLN A 64 -5.28 11.42 -17.29
CA GLN A 64 -6.65 11.00 -16.98
C GLN A 64 -6.96 11.09 -15.49
N ALA A 65 -8.23 11.36 -15.17
CA ALA A 65 -8.73 11.30 -13.80
C ALA A 65 -8.56 9.88 -13.24
N VAL A 66 -8.00 9.77 -12.04
CA VAL A 66 -7.78 8.48 -11.38
C VAL A 66 -9.01 8.19 -10.53
N GLY A 67 -9.72 7.12 -10.88
CA GLY A 67 -10.81 6.60 -10.06
C GLY A 67 -10.30 5.73 -8.90
N PRO A 68 -11.22 5.16 -8.10
CA PRO A 68 -10.85 4.24 -7.03
C PRO A 68 -10.25 2.94 -7.59
N TYR A 69 -9.33 2.35 -6.83
CA TYR A 69 -8.74 1.04 -7.14
C TYR A 69 -9.61 -0.09 -6.61
N GLN A 70 -9.88 -1.08 -7.46
CA GLN A 70 -10.44 -2.35 -7.04
C GLN A 70 -9.31 -3.33 -6.67
N LEU A 71 -9.49 -4.09 -5.58
CA LEU A 71 -8.55 -5.15 -5.21
C LEU A 71 -8.58 -6.26 -6.28
N MET A 72 -7.45 -6.46 -6.95
CA MET A 72 -7.33 -7.46 -8.02
C MET A 72 -6.65 -8.75 -7.57
N ALA A 73 -5.62 -8.65 -6.72
CA ALA A 73 -4.83 -9.79 -6.31
C ALA A 73 -4.25 -9.60 -4.91
N VAL A 74 -4.01 -10.72 -4.22
CA VAL A 74 -3.34 -10.75 -2.92
C VAL A 74 -2.24 -11.80 -2.99
N LEU A 75 -1.01 -11.41 -2.66
CA LEU A 75 0.09 -12.33 -2.44
C LEU A 75 0.18 -12.67 -0.96
N LEU A 76 0.04 -13.95 -0.60
CA LEU A 76 0.01 -14.38 0.80
C LEU A 76 1.22 -15.23 1.13
N HIS A 77 2.08 -14.74 2.04
CA HIS A 77 3.11 -15.59 2.63
C HIS A 77 2.57 -16.34 3.87
N LYS A 78 2.43 -17.67 3.77
CA LYS A 78 2.11 -18.56 4.91
C LYS A 78 3.38 -19.20 5.45
N GLY A 79 3.71 -18.88 6.69
CA GLY A 79 4.94 -19.36 7.34
C GLY A 79 5.39 -18.43 8.47
N PRO A 80 6.20 -18.93 9.42
CA PRO A 80 6.57 -18.20 10.62
C PRO A 80 7.75 -17.23 10.42
N SER A 81 8.62 -17.46 9.43
CA SER A 81 9.86 -16.69 9.24
C SER A 81 10.03 -16.17 7.81
N THR A 82 11.05 -15.34 7.60
CA THR A 82 11.49 -14.91 6.26
C THR A 82 12.07 -16.05 5.43
N SER A 83 12.67 -17.04 6.09
CA SER A 83 13.43 -18.13 5.48
C SER A 83 12.61 -19.40 5.23
N ARG A 84 11.38 -19.48 5.77
CA ARG A 84 10.51 -20.66 5.69
C ARG A 84 9.06 -20.25 5.52
N GLY A 85 8.45 -20.73 4.44
CA GLY A 85 7.03 -20.57 4.17
C GLY A 85 6.65 -20.92 2.74
N HIS A 86 5.43 -20.55 2.37
CA HIS A 86 4.82 -20.78 1.07
C HIS A 86 4.07 -19.51 0.64
N TYR A 87 4.06 -19.25 -0.67
CA TYR A 87 3.34 -18.13 -1.29
C TYR A 87 2.11 -18.62 -2.03
#